data_AF-A0AAX2FD21-F1
#
_entry.id   AF-A0AAX2FD21-F1
#
_cell.length_a   1.000
_cell.length_b   1.000
_cell.length_c   1.000
_cell.angle_alpha   90.00
_cell.angle_beta   90.00
_cell.angle_gamma   90.00
#
_symmetry.space_group_name_H-M   'P 1'
#
loop_
_entity.id
_entity.type
_entity.pdbx_description
1 polymer ?
#
loop_
_entity_poly.entity_id
_entity_poly.type
_entity_poly.pdbx_seq_one_letter_code
_entity_poly.pdbx_strand_id
1 'polypeptide(L)'
;MKKLYNASFTYLIIGLLSGIFAREYGKYKGILGSTLLNLLHTHTLVLGFFFFLIALGLAKVFAFHEVQGFNKWFVLHNIALTLMLGSLAARGLLQLNGADFKGLTYIVGFSHSLMAVTLIWFMLLIKKSFKM
;
A
#
# COMPACT_ATOMS: atom_id res chain seq x y z
N MET A 1 16.72 -4.44 -8.57
CA MET A 1 15.72 -5.46 -8.15
C MET A 1 15.61 -5.70 -6.64
N LYS A 2 16.70 -5.76 -5.84
CA LYS A 2 16.65 -6.05 -4.37
C LYS A 2 15.60 -5.20 -3.60
N LYS A 3 15.45 -3.92 -3.95
CA LYS A 3 14.44 -3.02 -3.36
C LYS A 3 13.00 -3.54 -3.49
N LEU A 4 12.64 -4.10 -4.65
CA LEU A 4 11.30 -4.64 -4.90
C LEU A 4 11.05 -5.90 -4.08
N TYR A 5 12.04 -6.80 -4.00
CA TYR A 5 11.97 -7.99 -3.15
C TYR A 5 11.80 -7.61 -1.66
N ASN A 6 12.66 -6.73 -1.16
CA ASN A 6 12.62 -6.29 0.23
C ASN A 6 11.27 -5.62 0.55
N ALA A 7 10.77 -4.75 -0.33
CA ALA A 7 9.46 -4.14 -0.13
C ALA A 7 8.34 -5.18 -0.10
N SER A 8 8.30 -6.09 -1.10
CA SER A 8 7.30 -7.16 -1.16
C SER A 8 7.29 -7.99 0.13
N PHE A 9 8.46 -8.43 0.60
CA PHE A 9 8.57 -9.24 1.82
C PHE A 9 8.17 -8.46 3.08
N THR A 10 8.59 -7.19 3.19
CA THR A 10 8.19 -6.34 4.31
C THR A 10 6.67 -6.16 4.36
N TYR A 11 6.03 -5.84 3.23
CA TYR A 11 4.57 -5.69 3.20
C TYR A 11 3.82 -7.00 3.39
N LEU A 12 4.40 -8.15 3.06
CA LEU A 12 3.83 -9.45 3.41
C LEU A 12 3.73 -9.59 4.94
N ILE A 13 4.81 -9.32 5.66
CA ILE A 13 4.84 -9.40 7.12
C ILE A 13 3.82 -8.42 7.72
N ILE A 14 3.83 -7.15 7.29
CA ILE A 14 2.88 -6.14 7.77
C ILE A 14 1.44 -6.54 7.46
N GLY A 15 1.19 -7.09 6.27
CA GLY A 15 -0.14 -7.56 5.85
C GLY A 15 -0.64 -8.69 6.74
N LEU A 16 0.18 -9.71 7.00
CA LEU A 16 -0.18 -10.83 7.87
C LEU A 16 -0.47 -10.35 9.30
N LEU A 17 0.40 -9.52 9.87
CA LEU A 17 0.21 -8.96 11.22
C LEU A 17 -1.04 -8.08 11.31
N SER A 18 -1.29 -7.22 10.33
CA SER A 18 -2.47 -6.36 10.31
C SER A 18 -3.77 -7.13 10.14
N GLY A 19 -3.76 -8.28 9.44
CA GLY A 19 -4.91 -9.18 9.35
C GLY A 19 -5.28 -9.81 10.68
N ILE A 20 -4.28 -10.31 11.42
CA ILE A 20 -4.47 -10.85 12.78
C ILE A 20 -5.00 -9.74 13.69
N PHE A 21 -4.36 -8.57 13.68
CA PHE A 21 -4.74 -7.44 14.51
C PHE A 21 -6.18 -6.99 14.24
N ALA A 22 -6.56 -6.77 12.98
CA ALA A 22 -7.91 -6.33 12.62
C ALA A 22 -8.99 -7.31 13.10
N ARG A 23 -8.74 -8.61 12.99
CA ARG A 23 -9.66 -9.67 13.43
C ARG A 23 -9.80 -9.70 14.95
N GLU A 24 -8.70 -9.74 15.69
CA GLU A 24 -8.75 -9.85 17.15
C GLU A 24 -9.24 -8.56 17.82
N TYR A 25 -8.87 -7.40 17.28
CA TYR A 25 -9.36 -6.12 17.78
C TYR A 25 -10.86 -5.93 17.50
N GLY A 26 -11.35 -6.34 16.32
CA GLY A 26 -12.78 -6.34 16.01
C GLY A 26 -13.60 -7.21 16.98
N LYS A 27 -13.12 -8.42 17.29
CA LYS A 27 -13.73 -9.32 18.29
C LYS A 27 -13.74 -8.68 19.68
N TYR A 28 -12.62 -8.08 20.10
CA TYR A 28 -12.52 -7.38 21.39
C TYR A 28 -13.55 -6.26 21.52
N LYS A 29 -13.89 -5.59 20.42
CA LYS A 29 -14.94 -4.57 20.34
C LYS A 29 -16.36 -5.13 20.17
N GLY A 30 -16.53 -6.45 20.14
CA GLY A 30 -17.84 -7.11 19.99
C GLY A 30 -18.42 -7.02 18.57
N ILE A 31 -17.63 -6.67 17.56
CA ILE A 31 -18.09 -6.56 16.16
C ILE A 31 -17.84 -7.87 15.43
N LEU A 32 -18.92 -8.49 14.92
CA LEU A 32 -18.89 -9.78 14.23
C LEU A 32 -18.81 -9.67 12.69
N GLY A 33 -18.68 -8.45 12.14
CA GLY A 33 -18.66 -8.17 10.70
C GLY A 33 -17.38 -7.50 10.20
N SER A 34 -17.35 -7.17 8.91
CA SER A 34 -16.23 -6.45 8.30
C SER A 34 -16.14 -4.99 8.76
N THR A 35 -14.94 -4.56 9.10
CA THR A 35 -14.61 -3.21 9.59
C THR A 35 -13.70 -2.50 8.58
N LEU A 36 -13.59 -1.16 8.67
CA LEU A 36 -12.59 -0.43 7.87
C LEU A 36 -11.16 -0.90 8.17
N LEU A 37 -10.91 -1.38 9.40
CA LEU A 37 -9.62 -1.93 9.79
C LEU A 37 -9.30 -3.24 9.06
N ASN A 38 -10.30 -4.02 8.61
CA ASN A 38 -10.07 -5.20 7.76
C ASN A 38 -9.53 -4.81 6.38
N LEU A 39 -9.85 -3.62 5.86
CA LEU A 39 -9.33 -3.16 4.57
C LEU A 39 -7.81 -2.90 4.61
N LEU A 40 -7.25 -2.60 5.79
CA LEU A 40 -5.81 -2.43 5.98
C LEU A 40 -5.04 -3.68 5.53
N HIS A 41 -5.51 -4.86 5.93
CA HIS A 41 -4.92 -6.14 5.53
C HIS A 41 -4.92 -6.31 4.00
N THR A 42 -6.09 -6.15 3.37
CA THR A 42 -6.26 -6.35 1.93
C THR A 42 -5.40 -5.37 1.13
N HIS A 43 -5.39 -4.08 1.47
CA HIS A 43 -4.59 -3.09 0.73
C HIS A 43 -3.10 -3.31 0.95
N THR A 44 -2.67 -3.70 2.16
CA THR A 44 -1.26 -4.02 2.42
C THR A 44 -0.80 -5.21 1.60
N LEU A 45 -1.61 -6.27 1.52
CA LEU A 45 -1.24 -7.45 0.72
C LEU A 45 -1.31 -7.16 -0.78
N VAL A 46 -2.34 -6.47 -1.28
CA VAL A 46 -2.49 -6.23 -2.72
C VAL A 46 -1.51 -5.19 -3.24
N LEU A 47 -1.48 -3.99 -2.64
CA LEU A 47 -0.65 -2.87 -3.12
C LEU A 47 0.77 -2.88 -2.56
N GLY A 48 1.01 -3.58 -1.45
CA GLY A 48 2.34 -3.80 -0.90
C GLY A 48 2.93 -5.11 -1.41
N PHE A 49 2.44 -6.25 -0.91
CA PHE A 49 3.08 -7.54 -1.19
C PHE A 49 2.97 -7.94 -2.67
N PHE A 50 1.75 -8.16 -3.18
CA PHE A 50 1.52 -8.69 -4.53
C PHE A 50 1.98 -7.71 -5.60
N PHE A 51 1.68 -6.42 -5.47
CA PHE A 51 2.14 -5.42 -6.42
C PHE A 51 3.66 -5.40 -6.54
N PHE A 52 4.41 -5.36 -5.42
CA PHE A 52 5.88 -5.39 -5.50
C PHE A 52 6.44 -6.74 -5.96
N LEU A 53 5.75 -7.85 -5.66
CA LEU A 53 6.13 -9.17 -6.17
C LEU A 53 5.98 -9.25 -7.69
N ILE A 54 4.85 -8.77 -8.22
CA ILE A 54 4.59 -8.68 -9.65
C ILE A 54 5.59 -7.71 -10.29
N ALA A 55 5.82 -6.54 -9.69
CA ALA A 55 6.82 -5.59 -10.16
C ALA A 55 8.23 -6.20 -10.18
N LEU A 56 8.60 -7.04 -9.22
CA LEU A 56 9.85 -7.79 -9.23
C LEU A 56 9.92 -8.76 -10.42
N GLY A 57 8.84 -9.48 -10.71
CA GLY A 57 8.74 -10.34 -11.89
C GLY A 57 8.88 -9.56 -13.20
N LEU A 58 8.13 -8.46 -13.33
CA LEU A 58 8.20 -7.53 -14.47
C LEU A 58 9.58 -6.90 -14.62
N ALA A 59 10.31 -6.67 -13.52
CA ALA A 59 11.64 -6.08 -13.54
C ALA A 59 12.66 -7.01 -14.22
N LYS A 60 12.44 -8.34 -14.18
CA LYS A 60 13.24 -9.31 -14.92
C LYS A 60 12.96 -9.30 -16.43
N VAL A 61 11.73 -8.98 -16.84
CA VAL A 61 11.32 -9.01 -18.25
C VAL A 61 11.62 -7.69 -18.95
N PHE A 62 11.33 -6.57 -18.28
CA PHE A 62 11.33 -5.24 -18.91
C PHE A 62 12.48 -4.35 -18.44
N ALA A 63 13.31 -4.76 -17.47
CA ALA A 63 14.41 -3.95 -16.93
C ALA A 63 14.02 -2.51 -16.50
N PHE A 64 12.74 -2.23 -16.22
CA PHE A 64 12.24 -0.88 -15.89
C PHE A 64 12.90 -0.27 -14.64
N HIS A 65 13.52 -1.12 -13.81
CA HIS A 65 14.24 -0.72 -12.61
C HIS A 65 15.59 -0.03 -12.90
N GLU A 66 16.06 -0.09 -14.15
CA GLU A 66 17.26 0.59 -14.65
C GLU A 66 16.91 1.94 -15.30
N VAL A 67 15.63 2.17 -15.63
CA VAL A 67 15.13 3.43 -16.21
C VAL A 67 15.32 4.58 -15.21
N GLN A 68 15.79 5.73 -15.73
CA GLN A 68 15.89 6.95 -14.95
C GLN A 68 14.54 7.34 -14.32
N GLY A 69 14.55 7.52 -13.01
CA GLY A 69 13.36 7.85 -12.22
C GLY A 69 12.81 6.71 -11.38
N PHE A 70 13.24 5.45 -11.61
CA PHE A 70 12.82 4.30 -10.79
C PHE A 70 13.00 4.54 -9.29
N ASN A 71 14.15 5.05 -8.85
CA ASN A 71 14.40 5.29 -7.42
C ASN A 71 13.46 6.36 -6.83
N LYS A 72 13.17 7.43 -7.58
CA LYS A 72 12.26 8.50 -7.14
C LYS A 72 10.83 7.97 -7.05
N TRP A 73 10.40 7.23 -8.07
CA TRP A 73 9.11 6.55 -8.08
C TRP A 73 8.98 5.59 -6.90
N PHE A 74 9.99 4.75 -6.65
CA PHE A 74 9.96 3.75 -5.59
C PHE A 74 9.79 4.38 -4.21
N VAL A 75 10.50 5.47 -3.92
CA VAL A 75 10.35 6.23 -2.67
C VAL A 75 8.95 6.84 -2.59
N LEU A 76 8.49 7.52 -3.64
CA LEU A 76 7.19 8.18 -3.65
C LEU A 76 6.04 7.18 -3.48
N HIS A 77 6.11 6.02 -4.13
CA HIS A 77 5.12 4.96 -4.02
C HIS A 77 5.04 4.39 -2.60
N ASN A 78 6.17 4.16 -1.94
CA ASN A 78 6.18 3.71 -0.54
C ASN A 78 5.62 4.78 0.42
N ILE A 79 5.90 6.07 0.17
CA ILE A 79 5.29 7.17 0.95
C ILE A 79 3.78 7.18 0.74
N ALA A 80 3.32 7.11 -0.51
CA ALA A 80 1.90 7.08 -0.85
C ALA A 80 1.17 5.90 -0.19
N LEU A 81 1.76 4.71 -0.28
CA LEU A 81 1.22 3.49 0.33
C LEU A 81 1.18 3.61 1.85
N THR A 82 2.26 4.08 2.48
CA THR A 82 2.29 4.24 3.95
C THR A 82 1.25 5.25 4.43
N LEU A 83 1.06 6.36 3.73
CA LEU A 83 0.00 7.33 4.05
C LEU A 83 -1.40 6.71 3.90
N MET A 84 -1.62 5.95 2.83
CA MET A 84 -2.89 5.26 2.59
C MET A 84 -3.18 4.23 3.68
N LEU A 85 -2.22 3.36 3.99
CA LEU A 85 -2.35 2.34 5.04
C LEU A 85 -2.50 2.97 6.43
N GLY A 86 -1.73 4.02 6.74
CA GLY A 86 -1.85 4.76 7.99
C GLY A 86 -3.21 5.41 8.16
N SER A 87 -3.77 5.99 7.08
CA SER A 87 -5.11 6.57 7.12
C SER A 87 -6.23 5.54 7.27
N LEU A 88 -6.10 4.36 6.64
CA LEU A 88 -7.00 3.22 6.86
C LEU A 88 -6.93 2.72 8.31
N ALA A 89 -5.72 2.57 8.86
CA ALA A 89 -5.51 2.16 10.25
C ALA A 89 -6.15 3.17 11.22
N ALA A 90 -5.86 4.46 11.05
CA ALA A 90 -6.44 5.52 11.89
C ALA A 90 -7.97 5.56 11.80
N ARG A 91 -8.53 5.52 10.58
CA ARG A 91 -9.98 5.58 10.37
C ARG A 91 -10.69 4.34 10.91
N GLY A 92 -10.09 3.15 10.71
CA GLY A 92 -10.60 1.91 11.28
C GLY A 92 -10.57 1.89 12.80
N LEU A 93 -9.48 2.35 13.42
CA LEU A 93 -9.39 2.45 14.88
C LEU A 93 -10.37 3.47 15.47
N LEU A 94 -10.52 4.64 14.84
CA LEU A 94 -11.50 5.64 15.26
C LEU A 94 -12.93 5.07 15.18
N GLN A 95 -13.29 4.44 14.04
CA GLN A 95 -14.58 3.78 13.85
C GLN A 95 -14.86 2.77 14.97
N LEU A 96 -13.90 1.90 15.28
CA LEU A 96 -14.04 0.84 16.29
C LEU A 96 -14.03 1.35 17.73
N ASN A 97 -13.66 2.61 17.95
CA ASN A 97 -13.73 3.26 19.25
C ASN A 97 -14.89 4.26 19.35
N GLY A 98 -15.79 4.32 18.36
CA GLY A 98 -16.90 5.28 18.34
C GLY A 98 -16.45 6.74 18.21
N ALA A 99 -15.25 6.97 17.70
CA ALA A 99 -14.65 8.28 17.50
C ALA A 99 -14.59 8.63 16.00
N ASP A 100 -14.46 9.91 15.69
CA ASP A 100 -14.21 10.39 14.33
C ASP A 100 -13.23 11.57 14.33
N PHE A 101 -12.51 11.72 13.23
CA PHE A 101 -11.64 12.86 12.97
C PHE A 101 -11.90 13.37 11.55
N LYS A 102 -12.64 14.49 11.46
CA LYS A 102 -13.02 15.11 10.17
C LYS A 102 -11.82 15.42 9.28
N GLY A 103 -10.70 15.86 9.89
CA GLY A 103 -9.46 16.17 9.18
C GLY A 103 -8.85 14.99 8.42
N LEU A 104 -9.13 13.76 8.84
CA LEU A 104 -8.61 12.55 8.21
C LEU A 104 -9.14 12.36 6.78
N THR A 105 -10.28 12.96 6.42
CA THR A 105 -10.83 12.85 5.06
C THR A 105 -9.92 13.52 4.03
N TYR A 106 -9.30 14.65 4.38
CA TYR A 106 -8.33 15.32 3.51
C TYR A 106 -7.07 14.50 3.32
N ILE A 107 -6.58 13.85 4.39
CA ILE A 107 -5.41 12.96 4.33
C ILE A 107 -5.72 11.73 3.48
N VAL A 108 -6.90 11.12 3.64
CA VAL A 108 -7.36 9.99 2.82
C VAL A 108 -7.42 10.39 1.35
N GLY A 109 -8.03 11.54 1.02
CA GLY A 109 -8.11 12.03 -0.36
C GLY A 109 -6.73 12.30 -0.97
N PHE A 110 -5.84 12.94 -0.21
CA PHE A 110 -4.47 13.20 -0.65
C PHE A 110 -3.69 11.90 -0.90
N SER A 111 -3.76 10.94 0.03
CA SER A 111 -3.07 9.66 -0.10
C SER A 111 -3.56 8.85 -1.31
N HIS A 112 -4.86 8.88 -1.62
CA HIS A 112 -5.42 8.25 -2.82
C HIS A 112 -4.93 8.90 -4.11
N SER A 113 -4.94 10.23 -4.19
CA SER A 113 -4.43 10.96 -5.35
C SER A 113 -2.94 10.66 -5.58
N LEU A 114 -2.15 10.63 -4.49
CA LEU A 114 -0.73 10.30 -4.58
C LEU A 114 -0.51 8.85 -5.03
N MET A 115 -1.31 7.90 -4.55
CA MET A 115 -1.28 6.52 -5.00
C MET A 115 -1.55 6.42 -6.51
N ALA A 116 -2.60 7.10 -7.00
CA ALA A 116 -2.94 7.13 -8.43
C ALA A 116 -1.78 7.66 -9.28
N VAL A 117 -1.15 8.77 -8.86
CA VAL A 117 0.03 9.34 -9.54
C VAL A 117 1.17 8.32 -9.63
N THR A 118 1.45 7.60 -8.54
CA THR A 118 2.55 6.62 -8.53
C THR A 118 2.25 5.39 -9.38
N LEU A 119 1.00 4.94 -9.46
CA LEU A 119 0.59 3.83 -10.32
C LEU A 119 0.69 4.20 -11.81
N ILE A 120 0.27 5.42 -12.17
CA ILE A 120 0.45 5.93 -13.54
C ILE A 120 1.95 6.04 -13.87
N TRP A 121 2.76 6.57 -12.94
CA TRP A 121 4.20 6.68 -13.15
C TRP A 121 4.87 5.32 -13.28
N PHE A 122 4.42 4.29 -12.56
CA PHE A 122 4.90 2.92 -12.75
C PHE A 122 4.71 2.44 -14.19
N MET A 123 3.51 2.65 -14.77
CA MET A 123 3.23 2.30 -16.17
C MET A 123 4.13 3.09 -17.14
N LEU A 124 4.42 4.36 -16.83
CA LEU A 124 5.35 5.16 -17.64
C LEU A 124 6.80 4.64 -17.57
N LEU A 125 7.24 4.09 -16.43
CA LEU A 125 8.56 3.46 -16.32
C LEU A 125 8.64 2.21 -17.19
N ILE A 126 7.61 1.36 -17.16
CA ILE A 126 7.51 0.18 -18.05
C ILE A 126 7.49 0.63 -19.51
N LYS A 127 6.69 1.64 -19.86
CA LYS A 127 6.63 2.15 -21.24
C LYS A 127 8.00 2.63 -21.74
N LYS A 128 8.78 3.29 -20.89
CA LYS A 128 10.11 3.78 -21.23
C LYS A 128 11.12 2.66 -21.43
N SER A 129 10.97 1.55 -20.71
CA SER A 129 11.93 0.46 -20.80
C SER A 129 11.82 -0.35 -22.11
N PHE A 130 10.71 -0.25 -22.84
CA PHE A 130 10.62 -0.78 -24.21
C PHE A 130 11.49 -0.03 -25.24
N LYS A 131 11.99 1.16 -24.89
CA LYS A 131 12.82 1.99 -25.77
C LYS A 131 14.32 1.90 -25.45
N MET A 132 14.68 1.06 -24.47
CA MET A 132 16.06 0.76 -24.10
C MET A 132 16.49 -0.52 -24.82
#